data_AF-A0A7Y4JN95-F1
#
_entry.id   AF-A0A7Y4JN95-F1
#
_cell.length_a   1.000
_cell.length_b   1.000
_cell.length_c   1.000
_cell.angle_alpha   90.00
_cell.angle_beta   90.00
_cell.angle_gamma   90.00
#
_symmetry.space_group_name_H-M   'P 1'
#
loop_
_entity.id
_entity.type
_entity.pdbx_description
1 polymer ?
#
loop_
_entity_poly.entity_id
_entity_poly.type
_entity_poly.pdbx_seq_one_letter_code
_entity_poly.pdbx_strand_id
1 'polypeptide(L)'
;MDMDPQQREDQQFGSFITGSPTATQDEKTMGMLSHLGAIAGLVVGAGFLGWAVPLFLMLTKGKESSFVRGNAVESLNFQITTLIAMFVSGILMCVGVGFILVPVVALASLVFSVIGGIKANEGQLYRYPVNLRLVK
;
A
#
# COMPACT_ATOMS: atom_id res chain seq x y z
N MET A 1 23.59 20.62 -20.85
CA MET A 1 23.29 19.37 -21.56
C MET A 1 21.94 19.58 -22.23
N ASP A 2 21.96 20.02 -23.48
CA ASP A 2 20.74 20.19 -24.26
C ASP A 2 20.17 18.82 -24.57
N MET A 3 18.95 18.57 -24.10
CA MET A 3 18.27 17.31 -24.38
C MET A 3 18.01 17.20 -25.88
N ASP A 4 18.40 16.05 -26.43
CA ASP A 4 18.22 15.67 -27.82
C ASP A 4 16.74 15.83 -28.22
N PRO A 5 16.42 16.45 -29.35
CA PRO A 5 15.05 16.53 -29.89
C PRO A 5 14.30 15.18 -29.86
N GLN A 6 15.00 14.05 -30.04
CA GLN A 6 14.37 12.72 -29.94
C GLN A 6 13.92 12.37 -28.52
N GLN A 7 14.70 12.72 -27.49
CA GLN A 7 14.32 12.50 -26.09
C GLN A 7 13.08 13.33 -25.67
N ARG A 8 12.82 14.45 -26.35
CA ARG A 8 11.62 15.27 -26.11
C ARG A 8 10.36 14.62 -26.68
N GLU A 9 10.47 13.91 -27.81
CA GLU A 9 9.37 13.13 -28.40
C GLU A 9 9.12 11.81 -27.65
N ASP A 10 10.18 11.16 -27.14
CA ASP A 10 10.09 9.92 -26.35
C ASP A 10 9.40 10.14 -24.99
N GLN A 11 9.64 11.31 -24.36
CA GLN A 11 8.92 11.74 -23.16
C GLN A 11 7.51 12.24 -23.46
N GLN A 12 7.27 12.87 -24.61
CA GLN A 12 5.91 13.20 -25.08
C GLN A 12 5.09 11.92 -25.34
N PHE A 13 5.69 10.84 -25.86
CA PHE A 13 5.02 9.55 -26.06
C PHE A 13 4.68 8.82 -24.73
N GLY A 14 5.51 8.93 -23.70
CA GLY A 14 5.18 8.49 -22.32
C GLY A 14 4.08 9.34 -21.64
N SER A 15 3.80 10.52 -22.19
CA SER A 15 2.88 11.54 -21.67
C SER A 15 1.46 11.49 -22.24
N PHE A 16 1.15 10.67 -23.26
CA PHE A 16 -0.17 10.67 -23.90
C PHE A 16 -1.20 9.69 -23.30
N ILE A 17 -0.79 8.71 -22.48
CA ILE A 17 -1.67 7.80 -21.74
C ILE A 17 -0.92 7.57 -20.39
N THR A 18 -1.37 7.78 -19.15
CA THR A 18 -2.50 7.07 -18.52
C THR A 18 -2.59 5.56 -18.89
N GLY A 19 -1.50 5.02 -19.44
CA GLY A 19 -1.36 3.78 -20.22
C GLY A 19 0.07 3.59 -20.75
N SER A 20 1.07 4.02 -19.97
CA SER A 20 2.47 3.60 -20.14
C SER A 20 2.65 2.15 -19.65
N PRO A 21 3.48 1.30 -20.28
CA PRO A 21 3.68 -0.11 -19.89
C PRO A 21 4.38 -0.29 -18.54
N THR A 22 4.88 0.79 -17.93
CA THR A 22 5.58 0.76 -16.65
C THR A 22 5.24 2.02 -15.85
N ALA A 23 4.98 1.85 -14.55
CA ALA A 23 4.64 2.95 -13.66
C ALA A 23 5.76 4.00 -13.61
N THR A 24 5.36 5.27 -13.60
CA THR A 24 6.26 6.42 -13.39
C THR A 24 6.87 6.39 -11.98
N GLN A 25 7.95 7.14 -11.76
CA GLN A 25 8.58 7.22 -10.43
C GLN A 25 7.63 7.79 -9.36
N ASP A 26 6.78 8.75 -9.74
CA ASP A 26 5.77 9.32 -8.84
C ASP A 26 4.71 8.27 -8.47
N GLU A 27 4.23 7.49 -9.44
CA GLU A 27 3.27 6.41 -9.19
C GLU A 27 3.85 5.29 -8.31
N LYS A 28 5.13 4.95 -8.53
CA LYS A 28 5.88 4.00 -7.69
C LYS A 28 5.99 4.51 -6.26
N THR A 29 6.33 5.78 -6.10
CA THR A 29 6.41 6.44 -4.79
C THR A 29 5.06 6.43 -4.09
N MET A 30 3.97 6.78 -4.78
CA MET A 30 2.61 6.73 -4.23
C MET A 30 2.19 5.30 -3.88
N GLY A 31 2.49 4.32 -4.74
CA GLY A 31 2.24 2.91 -4.47
C GLY A 31 2.97 2.45 -3.21
N MET A 32 4.27 2.77 -3.08
CA MET A 32 5.07 2.48 -1.89
C MET A 32 4.48 3.15 -0.64
N LEU A 33 4.12 4.43 -0.72
CA LEU A 33 3.50 5.18 0.39
C LEU A 33 2.18 4.56 0.85
N SER A 34 1.41 3.98 -0.07
CA SER A 34 0.16 3.31 0.30
C SER A 34 0.38 2.12 1.23
N HIS A 35 1.50 1.40 1.09
CA HIS A 35 1.90 0.30 1.97
C HIS A 35 2.63 0.80 3.22
N LEU A 36 3.56 1.74 3.10
CA LEU A 36 4.34 2.24 4.24
C LEU A 36 3.52 3.12 5.18
N GLY A 37 2.45 3.76 4.68
CA GLY A 37 1.47 4.47 5.51
C GLY A 37 0.85 3.59 6.58
N ALA A 38 0.82 2.27 6.36
CA ALA A 38 0.41 1.29 7.35
C ALA A 38 1.27 1.32 8.61
N ILE A 39 2.59 1.48 8.42
CA ILE A 39 3.59 1.49 9.49
C ILE A 39 3.46 2.78 10.31
N ALA A 40 3.28 3.92 9.64
CA ALA A 40 3.00 5.18 10.32
C ALA A 40 1.72 5.10 11.17
N GLY A 41 0.65 4.49 10.63
CA GLY A 41 -0.58 4.24 11.38
C GLY A 41 -0.42 3.26 12.54
N LEU A 42 0.52 2.31 12.45
CA LEU A 42 0.88 1.41 13.54
C LEU A 42 1.55 2.15 14.70
N VAL A 43 2.48 3.07 14.41
CA VAL A 43 3.22 3.84 15.43
C VAL A 43 2.38 4.98 16.02
N VAL A 44 1.68 5.76 15.18
CA VAL A 44 0.96 6.97 15.61
C VAL A 44 -0.46 6.66 16.11
N GLY A 45 -1.11 5.65 15.54
CA GLY A 45 -2.51 5.29 15.83
C GLY A 45 -2.68 3.94 16.50
N ALA A 46 -1.62 3.32 17.03
CA ALA A 46 -1.64 1.96 17.56
C ALA A 46 -2.26 0.91 16.60
N GLY A 47 -2.08 1.12 15.29
CA GLY A 47 -2.63 0.27 14.22
C GLY A 47 -4.01 0.71 13.72
N PHE A 48 -4.74 1.56 14.46
CA PHE A 48 -6.08 2.00 14.07
C PHE A 48 -6.07 2.95 12.87
N LEU A 49 -5.07 3.83 12.74
CA LEU A 49 -5.01 4.84 11.68
C LEU A 49 -4.35 4.33 10.39
N GLY A 50 -3.99 3.05 10.34
CA GLY A 50 -3.23 2.46 9.25
C GLY A 50 -3.95 2.44 7.89
N TRP A 51 -5.28 2.51 7.87
CA TRP A 51 -6.08 2.52 6.64
C TRP A 51 -6.19 3.91 5.99
N ALA A 52 -5.87 4.99 6.71
CA ALA A 52 -6.14 6.35 6.25
C ALA A 52 -5.31 6.73 5.02
N VAL A 53 -4.01 6.38 5.01
CA VAL A 53 -3.09 6.66 3.90
C VAL A 53 -3.51 5.95 2.61
N PRO A 54 -3.70 4.61 2.58
CA PRO A 54 -4.12 3.94 1.36
C PRO A 54 -5.52 4.39 0.89
N LEU A 55 -6.45 4.69 1.81
CA LEU A 55 -7.75 5.25 1.42
C LEU A 55 -7.61 6.62 0.77
N PHE A 56 -6.82 7.51 1.37
CA PHE A 56 -6.57 8.84 0.82
C PHE A 56 -5.97 8.78 -0.59
N LEU A 57 -4.97 7.92 -0.80
CA LEU A 57 -4.35 7.73 -2.11
C LEU A 57 -5.31 7.11 -3.12
N MET A 58 -6.14 6.15 -2.71
CA MET A 58 -7.17 5.55 -3.56
C MET A 58 -8.16 6.62 -4.06
N LEU A 59 -8.59 7.55 -3.20
CA LEU A 59 -9.58 8.57 -3.53
C LEU A 59 -9.01 9.71 -4.37
N THR A 60 -7.77 10.12 -4.10
CA THR A 60 -7.13 11.28 -4.76
C THR A 60 -6.41 10.90 -6.04
N LYS A 61 -5.61 9.83 -6.02
CA LYS A 61 -4.73 9.41 -7.12
C LYS A 61 -5.19 8.15 -7.84
N GLY A 62 -6.11 7.39 -7.25
CA GLY A 62 -6.60 6.16 -7.87
C GLY A 62 -7.42 6.35 -9.14
N LYS A 63 -7.97 7.56 -9.40
CA LYS A 63 -8.65 7.87 -10.67
C LYS A 63 -7.68 8.22 -11.80
N GLU A 64 -6.49 8.70 -11.44
CA GLU A 64 -5.46 9.13 -12.38
C GLU A 64 -4.54 7.97 -12.79
N SER A 65 -4.33 7.01 -11.87
CA SER A 65 -3.42 5.88 -12.09
C SER A 65 -4.01 4.56 -11.62
N SER A 66 -4.13 3.61 -12.54
CA SER A 66 -4.51 2.23 -12.23
C SER A 66 -3.47 1.51 -11.37
N PHE A 67 -2.18 1.85 -11.51
CA PHE A 67 -1.10 1.32 -10.70
C PHE A 67 -1.21 1.78 -9.24
N VAL A 68 -1.38 3.10 -9.03
CA VAL A 68 -1.57 3.65 -7.68
C VAL A 68 -2.84 3.10 -7.06
N ARG A 69 -3.94 3.03 -7.82
CA ARG A 69 -5.21 2.45 -7.34
C ARG A 69 -5.04 0.99 -6.92
N GLY A 70 -4.33 0.18 -7.71
CA GLY A 70 -4.12 -1.23 -7.40
C GLY A 70 -3.38 -1.44 -6.08
N ASN A 71 -2.25 -0.74 -5.88
CA ASN A 71 -1.49 -0.81 -4.63
C ASN A 71 -2.28 -0.24 -3.44
N ALA A 72 -2.97 0.90 -3.64
CA ALA A 72 -3.78 1.54 -2.60
C ALA A 72 -4.96 0.68 -2.15
N VAL A 73 -5.71 0.07 -3.08
CA VAL A 73 -6.83 -0.84 -2.77
C VAL A 73 -6.33 -2.09 -2.07
N GLU A 74 -5.24 -2.69 -2.54
CA GLU A 74 -4.68 -3.89 -1.91
C GLU A 74 -4.17 -3.58 -0.49
N SER A 75 -3.45 -2.48 -0.30
CA SER A 75 -2.99 -2.02 1.02
C SER A 75 -4.17 -1.69 1.95
N LEU A 76 -5.21 -1.02 1.45
CA LEU A 76 -6.41 -0.71 2.23
C LEU A 76 -7.09 -1.98 2.76
N ASN A 77 -7.27 -2.97 1.88
CA ASN A 77 -7.82 -4.28 2.24
C ASN A 77 -6.94 -4.97 3.30
N PHE A 78 -5.61 -4.87 3.18
CA PHE A 78 -4.68 -5.48 4.12
C PHE A 78 -4.78 -4.84 5.50
N GLN A 79 -4.96 -3.53 5.55
CA GLN A 79 -5.11 -2.78 6.79
C GLN A 79 -6.43 -3.09 7.49
N ILE A 80 -7.53 -3.26 6.75
CA ILE A 80 -8.79 -3.73 7.32
C ILE A 80 -8.63 -5.15 7.85
N THR A 81 -7.95 -6.03 7.12
CA THR A 81 -7.67 -7.41 7.54
C THR A 81 -6.87 -7.44 8.85
N THR A 82 -5.80 -6.63 8.91
CA THR A 82 -4.94 -6.52 10.09
C THR A 82 -5.71 -5.93 11.27
N LEU A 83 -6.56 -4.93 11.05
CA LEU A 83 -7.40 -4.35 12.10
C LEU A 83 -8.36 -5.38 12.70
N ILE A 84 -9.00 -6.21 11.87
CA ILE A 84 -9.86 -7.31 12.33
C ILE A 84 -9.04 -8.33 13.13
N ALA A 85 -7.86 -8.73 12.63
CA ALA A 85 -6.99 -9.67 13.32
C ALA A 85 -6.52 -9.13 14.69
N MET A 86 -6.19 -7.84 14.77
CA MET A 86 -5.84 -7.16 16.02
C MET A 86 -7.02 -7.09 16.98
N PHE A 87 -8.23 -6.80 16.49
CA PHE A 87 -9.45 -6.77 17.30
C PHE A 87 -9.77 -8.15 17.91
N VAL A 88 -9.72 -9.21 17.10
CA VAL A 88 -9.90 -10.60 17.57
C VAL A 88 -8.81 -10.97 18.58
N SER A 89 -7.56 -10.62 18.30
CA SER A 89 -6.44 -10.86 19.23
C SER A 89 -6.62 -10.13 20.56
N GLY A 90 -7.17 -8.91 20.53
CA GLY A 90 -7.52 -8.13 21.73
C GLY A 90 -8.61 -8.80 22.56
N ILE A 91 -9.64 -9.37 21.95
CA ILE A 91 -10.66 -10.17 22.66
C ILE A 91 -10.03 -11.42 23.29
N LEU A 92 -9.12 -12.09 22.57
CA LEU A 92 -8.39 -13.27 23.06
C LEU A 92 -7.41 -12.94 24.20
N MET A 93 -7.17 -11.66 24.48
CA MET A 93 -6.37 -11.23 25.62
C MET A 93 -7.06 -11.56 26.96
N CYS A 94 -8.40 -11.59 26.98
CA CYS A 94 -9.19 -12.01 28.15
C CYS A 94 -8.90 -13.46 28.60
N VAL A 95 -8.47 -14.32 27.67
CA VAL A 95 -8.07 -15.71 27.93
C VAL A 95 -6.55 -15.91 27.92
N GLY A 96 -5.77 -14.82 27.92
CA GLY A 96 -4.30 -14.82 27.97
C GLY A 96 -3.59 -15.05 26.62
N VAL A 97 -4.24 -15.69 25.64
CA VAL A 97 -3.62 -15.99 24.33
C VAL A 97 -3.31 -14.72 23.52
N GLY A 98 -4.12 -13.66 23.71
CA GLY A 98 -3.95 -12.37 23.02
C GLY A 98 -2.58 -11.72 23.23
N PHE A 99 -1.93 -11.94 24.39
CA PHE A 99 -0.61 -11.37 24.68
C PHE A 99 0.48 -11.84 23.71
N ILE A 100 0.34 -13.05 23.15
CA ILE A 100 1.27 -13.60 22.15
C ILE A 100 0.81 -13.24 20.74
N LEU A 101 -0.51 -13.28 20.48
CA LEU A 101 -1.07 -13.02 19.16
C LEU A 101 -0.85 -11.58 18.69
N VAL A 102 -1.07 -10.59 19.56
CA VAL A 102 -0.92 -9.16 19.22
C VAL A 102 0.47 -8.83 18.64
N PRO A 103 1.61 -9.15 19.29
CA PRO A 103 2.93 -8.86 18.74
C PRO A 103 3.21 -9.66 17.45
N VAL A 104 2.69 -10.88 17.32
CA VAL A 104 2.83 -11.69 16.10
C VAL A 104 2.11 -11.04 14.92
N VAL A 105 0.87 -10.58 15.11
CA VAL A 105 0.09 -9.89 14.08
C VAL A 105 0.75 -8.56 13.71
N ALA A 106 1.22 -7.78 14.69
CA ALA A 106 1.93 -6.53 14.45
C ALA A 106 3.24 -6.72 13.66
N LEU A 107 4.01 -7.77 13.98
CA LEU A 107 5.24 -8.08 13.26
C LEU A 107 4.95 -8.55 11.83
N ALA A 108 3.96 -9.42 11.65
CA ALA A 108 3.55 -9.89 10.33
C ALA A 108 3.05 -8.73 9.46
N SER A 109 2.28 -7.80 10.04
CA SER A 109 1.79 -6.62 9.31
C SER A 109 2.91 -5.68 8.89
N LEU A 110 3.91 -5.48 9.75
CA LEU A 110 5.11 -4.71 9.43
C LEU A 110 5.88 -5.33 8.26
N VAL A 111 6.19 -6.63 8.34
CA VAL A 111 6.95 -7.34 7.30
C VAL A 111 6.23 -7.28 5.96
N PHE A 112 4.94 -7.61 5.92
CA PHE A 112 4.20 -7.58 4.66
C PHE A 112 4.04 -6.17 4.10
N SER A 113 3.89 -5.15 4.94
CA SER A 113 3.83 -3.75 4.50
C SER A 113 5.14 -3.28 3.88
N VAL A 114 6.29 -3.68 4.45
CA VAL A 114 7.61 -3.40 3.88
C VAL A 114 7.79 -4.10 2.53
N ILE A 115 7.44 -5.39 2.43
CA ILE A 115 7.52 -6.13 1.17
C ILE A 115 6.63 -5.50 0.10
N GLY A 116 5.38 -5.14 0.45
CA GLY A 116 4.48 -4.43 -0.45
C GLY A 116 5.06 -3.10 -0.91
N GLY A 117 5.64 -2.32 0.00
CA GLY A 117 6.30 -1.07 -0.32
C GLY A 117 7.48 -1.23 -1.29
N ILE A 118 8.36 -2.20 -1.04
CA ILE A 118 9.49 -2.53 -1.93
C ILE A 118 8.98 -2.94 -3.30
N LYS A 119 7.97 -3.82 -3.36
CA LYS A 119 7.39 -4.29 -4.63
C LYS A 119 6.71 -3.18 -5.42
N ALA A 120 6.01 -2.27 -4.75
CA ALA A 120 5.45 -1.09 -5.38
C ALA A 120 6.54 -0.15 -5.93
N ASN A 121 7.65 0.01 -5.21
CA ASN A 121 8.81 0.78 -5.69
C ASN A 121 9.50 0.14 -6.91
N GLU A 122 9.50 -1.19 -7.00
CA GLU A 122 9.91 -1.93 -8.21
C GLU A 122 8.94 -1.75 -9.39
N GLY A 123 7.78 -1.12 -9.19
CA GLY A 123 6.72 -0.98 -10.20
C GLY A 123 5.84 -2.22 -10.33
N GLN A 124 5.80 -3.09 -9.31
CA GLN A 124 4.97 -4.28 -9.29
C GLN A 124 3.71 -4.08 -8.45
N LEU A 125 2.60 -4.66 -8.88
CA LEU A 125 1.40 -4.80 -8.06
C LEU A 125 1.59 -5.95 -7.09
N TYR A 126 1.80 -5.64 -5.82
CA TYR A 126 1.91 -6.66 -4.79
C TYR A 126 0.53 -7.18 -4.40
N ARG A 127 0.40 -8.49 -4.22
CA ARG A 127 -0.79 -9.11 -3.61
C ARG A 127 -0.39 -9.75 -2.31
N TYR A 128 -1.04 -9.33 -1.24
CA TYR A 128 -0.75 -9.87 0.08
C TYR A 128 -1.23 -11.32 0.15
N PRO A 129 -0.42 -12.24 0.73
CA PRO A 129 -0.83 -13.63 0.88
C PRO A 129 -2.09 -13.79 1.73
N VAL A 130 -2.24 -12.96 2.76
CA VAL A 130 -3.40 -12.91 3.65
C VAL A 130 -4.04 -11.55 3.51
N ASN A 131 -5.17 -11.49 2.79
CA ASN A 131 -5.88 -10.23 2.55
C ASN A 131 -7.37 -10.45 2.24
N LEU A 132 -8.24 -9.77 2.96
CA LEU A 132 -9.67 -9.71 2.69
C LEU A 132 -9.94 -8.61 1.65
N ARG A 133 -10.19 -9.02 0.40
CA ARG A 133 -10.46 -8.11 -0.73
C ARG A 133 -11.89 -7.56 -0.71
N LEU A 134 -12.15 -6.64 0.20
CA LEU A 134 -13.46 -6.00 0.40
C LEU A 134 -13.69 -4.87 -0.61
N VAL A 135 -12.66 -4.07 -0.89
CA VAL A 135 -12.68 -2.94 -1.82
C VAL A 135 -12.15 -3.37 -3.20
N LYS A 136 -12.77 -2.88 -4.28
CA LYS A 136 -12.45 -3.14 -5.70
C LYS A 136 -12.26 -1.86 -6.49
#